data_AF-A0A4R7TYZ0-F1
#
_entry.id   AF-A0A4R7TYZ0-F1
#
_cell.length_a   1.000
_cell.length_b   1.000
_cell.length_c   1.000
_cell.angle_alpha   90.00
_cell.angle_beta   90.00
_cell.angle_gamma   90.00
#
_symmetry.space_group_name_H-M   'P 1'
#
loop_
_entity.id
_entity.type
_entity.pdbx_description
1 polymer ?
#
loop_
_entity_poly.entity_id
_entity_poly.type
_entity_poly.pdbx_seq_one_letter_code
_entity_poly.pdbx_strand_id
1 'polypeptide(L)'
;MSLSAFSLPLIATSCPKKVNEQDTLNTFANNYASNVVLVNKDIDQNKAMDKGAYNMPGLETGYEITDWNVEKVGEEKVKVTFKIKNKSGKISKPITKEFSVKKSSTNPGGGQQGGGQEQPGGGQEQPGGGQVTPEEKKIEIIDEGEQTVSLQEGWNLENLSVDLTKVIVTITKEDWPKEIKIDKKKNTKTVFYSFQEKKIHGKANKGKMPWEGPELMTVSVPYDLCNDNNPLYKDKKTDKYKISSYLNVIENNDHYLIKFRFYDFKAKKISKHIYAIKIAK
;
A
#
# COMPACT_ATOMS: atom_id res chain seq x y z
N MET A 1 -42.50 -44.64 -46.33
CA MET A 1 -41.72 -44.66 -45.07
C MET A 1 -40.71 -43.53 -45.16
N SER A 2 -40.87 -42.49 -44.34
CA SER A 2 -39.98 -41.32 -44.29
C SER A 2 -39.35 -41.27 -42.91
N LEU A 3 -38.04 -41.48 -42.82
CA LEU A 3 -37.26 -41.28 -41.59
C LEU A 3 -36.58 -39.90 -41.68
N SER A 4 -37.05 -38.99 -40.85
CA SER A 4 -36.46 -37.68 -40.58
C SER A 4 -35.17 -37.83 -39.76
N ALA A 5 -34.05 -37.38 -40.31
CA ALA A 5 -32.78 -37.24 -39.58
C ALA A 5 -32.79 -35.94 -38.78
N PHE A 6 -32.73 -36.04 -37.45
CA PHE A 6 -32.44 -34.92 -36.55
C PHE A 6 -30.93 -34.65 -36.56
N SER A 7 -30.51 -33.50 -37.11
CA SER A 7 -29.17 -32.95 -36.90
C SER A 7 -29.15 -32.14 -35.60
N LEU A 8 -28.44 -32.64 -34.58
CA LEU A 8 -28.08 -31.85 -33.41
C LEU A 8 -26.90 -30.92 -33.75
N PRO A 9 -26.90 -29.64 -33.36
CA PRO A 9 -25.72 -28.79 -33.50
C PRO A 9 -24.66 -29.25 -32.50
N LEU A 10 -23.45 -29.53 -33.00
CA LEU A 10 -22.25 -29.60 -32.16
C LEU A 10 -22.05 -28.23 -31.50
N ILE A 11 -22.33 -28.14 -30.21
CA ILE A 11 -21.87 -27.03 -29.38
C ILE A 11 -20.36 -27.26 -29.21
N ALA A 12 -19.56 -26.49 -29.94
CA ALA A 12 -18.14 -26.37 -29.70
C ALA A 12 -17.95 -25.81 -28.28
N THR A 13 -17.57 -26.67 -27.34
CA THR A 13 -17.10 -26.26 -26.03
C THR A 13 -15.81 -25.47 -26.24
N SER A 14 -15.88 -24.15 -26.06
CA SER A 14 -14.71 -23.30 -26.08
C SER A 14 -13.77 -23.77 -24.96
N CYS A 15 -12.64 -24.38 -25.33
CA CYS A 15 -11.54 -24.63 -24.41
C CYS A 15 -11.22 -23.32 -23.66
N PRO A 16 -11.05 -23.34 -22.32
CA PRO A 16 -10.58 -22.15 -21.61
C PRO A 16 -9.23 -21.75 -22.20
N LYS A 17 -9.16 -20.55 -22.80
CA LYS A 17 -7.91 -19.97 -23.29
C LYS A 17 -6.90 -20.06 -22.14
N LYS A 18 -5.83 -20.84 -22.32
CA LYS A 18 -4.64 -20.73 -21.47
C LYS A 18 -4.25 -19.27 -21.47
N VAL A 19 -4.38 -18.60 -20.33
CA VAL A 19 -3.92 -17.22 -20.18
C VAL A 19 -2.42 -17.25 -20.44
N ASN A 20 -2.00 -16.56 -21.49
CA ASN A 20 -0.62 -16.50 -21.91
C ASN A 20 0.20 -15.87 -20.78
N GLU A 21 1.20 -16.59 -20.26
CA GLU A 21 2.06 -16.14 -19.18
C GLU A 21 2.70 -14.77 -19.47
N GLN A 22 2.97 -14.47 -20.75
CA GLN A 22 3.49 -13.16 -21.17
C GLN A 22 2.46 -12.02 -21.00
N ASP A 23 1.19 -12.30 -21.27
CA ASP A 23 0.12 -11.31 -21.12
C ASP A 23 -0.20 -11.06 -19.64
N THR A 24 -0.11 -12.10 -18.82
CA THR A 24 -0.16 -11.98 -17.35
C THR A 24 1.00 -11.14 -16.83
N LEU A 25 2.23 -11.38 -17.30
CA LEU A 25 3.42 -10.61 -16.89
C LEU A 25 3.31 -9.14 -17.29
N ASN A 26 2.88 -8.85 -18.52
CA ASN A 26 2.69 -7.47 -18.97
C ASN A 26 1.60 -6.75 -18.16
N THR A 27 0.52 -7.44 -17.84
CA THR A 27 -0.57 -6.90 -17.01
C THR A 27 -0.10 -6.62 -15.58
N PHE A 28 0.62 -7.56 -14.98
CA PHE A 28 1.25 -7.38 -13.67
C PHE A 28 2.17 -6.16 -13.66
N ALA A 29 3.06 -6.07 -14.65
CA ALA A 29 4.09 -5.05 -14.68
C ALA A 29 3.49 -3.63 -14.89
N ASN A 30 2.45 -3.49 -15.70
CA ASN A 30 1.69 -2.24 -15.84
C ASN A 30 0.94 -1.84 -14.55
N ASN A 31 0.36 -2.81 -13.85
CA ASN A 31 -0.29 -2.56 -12.57
C ASN A 31 0.74 -2.16 -11.51
N TYR A 32 1.87 -2.86 -11.43
CA TYR A 32 2.98 -2.53 -10.53
C TYR A 32 3.47 -1.10 -10.75
N ALA A 33 3.76 -0.72 -12.00
CA ALA A 33 4.21 0.63 -12.34
C ALA A 33 3.20 1.73 -12.02
N SER A 34 1.91 1.41 -12.00
CA SER A 34 0.86 2.36 -11.60
C SER A 34 0.79 2.55 -10.08
N ASN A 35 1.41 1.64 -9.31
CA ASN A 35 1.43 1.64 -7.85
C ASN A 35 2.77 2.14 -7.27
N VAL A 36 3.73 2.48 -8.13
CA VAL A 36 5.01 3.05 -7.72
C VAL A 36 4.76 4.49 -7.28
N VAL A 37 4.63 4.68 -5.97
CA VAL A 37 4.68 5.99 -5.32
C VAL A 37 6.15 6.37 -5.15
N LEU A 38 6.51 7.62 -5.47
CA LEU A 38 7.82 8.17 -5.12
C LEU A 38 7.93 8.20 -3.59
N VAL A 39 8.68 7.25 -3.02
CA VAL A 39 8.79 7.06 -1.56
C VAL A 39 9.52 8.22 -0.86
N ASN A 40 10.13 9.14 -1.60
CA ASN A 40 10.76 10.32 -1.01
C ASN A 40 10.09 11.59 -1.54
N LYS A 41 9.45 12.35 -0.63
CA LYS A 41 8.94 13.69 -0.92
C LYS A 41 10.06 14.71 -1.21
N ASP A 42 11.33 14.32 -1.00
CA ASP A 42 12.54 15.15 -1.12
C ASP A 42 13.66 14.47 -1.93
N ILE A 43 13.38 13.94 -3.12
CA ILE A 43 14.45 13.44 -4.00
C ILE A 43 15.07 14.62 -4.75
N ASP A 44 16.31 14.96 -4.40
CA ASP A 44 17.18 15.82 -5.20
C ASP A 44 17.21 15.32 -6.66
N GLN A 45 16.95 16.20 -7.63
CA GLN A 45 16.91 15.86 -9.05
C GLN A 45 18.18 15.13 -9.53
N ASN A 46 19.34 15.41 -8.94
CA ASN A 46 20.59 14.74 -9.28
C ASN A 46 20.67 13.33 -8.69
N LYS A 47 20.07 13.09 -7.51
CA LYS A 47 19.95 11.76 -6.90
C LYS A 47 18.84 10.93 -7.56
N ALA A 48 17.81 11.59 -8.10
CA ALA A 48 16.74 10.99 -8.88
C ALA A 48 17.25 10.39 -10.21
N MET A 49 18.51 10.58 -10.60
CA MET A 49 19.07 9.91 -11.77
C MET A 49 19.78 8.59 -11.41
N ASP A 50 19.99 8.33 -10.11
CA ASP A 50 20.59 7.09 -9.61
C ASP A 50 19.53 6.01 -9.35
N LYS A 51 19.85 4.75 -9.69
CA LYS A 51 18.98 3.57 -9.56
C LYS A 51 18.39 3.36 -8.15
N GLY A 52 18.96 3.98 -7.11
CA GLY A 52 18.58 3.81 -5.71
C GLY A 52 17.57 4.83 -5.16
N ALA A 53 17.29 5.93 -5.86
CA ALA A 53 16.43 6.99 -5.31
C ALA A 53 14.93 6.70 -5.44
N TYR A 54 14.54 5.83 -6.38
CA TYR A 54 13.16 5.37 -6.56
C TYR A 54 12.98 4.06 -5.82
N ASN A 55 12.59 4.14 -4.56
CA ASN A 55 12.20 2.95 -3.83
C ASN A 55 10.82 2.50 -4.38
N MET A 56 10.79 1.53 -5.29
CA MET A 56 9.54 0.92 -5.74
C MET A 56 9.12 -0.14 -4.71
N PRO A 57 8.06 0.09 -3.91
CA PRO A 57 7.71 -0.85 -2.86
C PRO A 57 7.34 -2.23 -3.43
N GLY A 58 7.89 -3.27 -2.81
CA GLY A 58 7.37 -4.65 -2.81
C GLY A 58 7.11 -5.30 -4.17
N LEU A 59 8.17 -5.64 -4.93
CA LEU A 59 8.02 -6.76 -5.87
C LEU A 59 7.81 -8.05 -5.07
N GLU A 60 6.78 -8.82 -5.44
CA GLU A 60 6.60 -10.18 -4.91
C GLU A 60 7.89 -10.99 -5.10
N THR A 61 8.16 -11.94 -4.20
CA THR A 61 9.38 -12.75 -4.25
C THR A 61 9.53 -13.40 -5.63
N GLY A 62 10.63 -13.08 -6.32
CA GLY A 62 11.00 -13.62 -7.63
C GLY A 62 10.56 -12.85 -8.86
N TYR A 63 10.28 -11.56 -8.71
CA TYR A 63 10.33 -10.62 -9.81
C TYR A 63 11.50 -9.64 -9.60
N GLU A 64 12.15 -9.24 -10.70
CA GLU A 64 13.32 -8.38 -10.72
C GLU A 64 13.07 -7.22 -11.68
N ILE A 65 13.43 -5.99 -11.29
CA ILE A 65 13.43 -4.85 -12.22
C ILE A 65 14.72 -4.89 -13.03
N THR A 66 14.57 -4.80 -14.35
CA THR A 66 15.67 -4.83 -15.32
C THR A 66 15.54 -3.65 -16.28
N ASP A 67 16.60 -3.35 -17.03
CA ASP A 67 16.63 -2.30 -18.06
C ASP A 67 16.15 -0.92 -17.56
N TRP A 68 16.60 -0.55 -16.36
CA TRP A 68 16.27 0.73 -15.73
C TRP A 68 16.96 1.90 -16.44
N ASN A 69 16.15 2.85 -16.92
CA ASN A 69 16.57 4.10 -17.54
C ASN A 69 15.77 5.27 -16.97
N VAL A 70 16.44 6.40 -16.72
CA VAL A 70 15.80 7.64 -16.26
C VAL A 70 16.18 8.76 -17.21
N GLU A 71 15.18 9.46 -17.74
CA GLU A 71 15.34 10.59 -18.65
C GLU A 71 14.77 11.85 -18.00
N LYS A 72 15.51 12.95 -18.06
CA LYS A 72 14.97 14.27 -17.70
C LYS A 72 14.07 14.76 -18.84
N VAL A 73 12.82 15.06 -18.53
CA VAL A 73 11.81 15.55 -19.50
C VAL A 73 11.32 16.97 -19.20
N GLY A 74 11.78 17.57 -18.10
CA GLY A 74 11.50 18.97 -17.75
C GLY A 74 12.25 19.39 -16.49
N GLU A 75 12.01 20.63 -16.03
CA GLU A 75 12.64 21.14 -14.80
C GLU A 75 12.23 20.32 -13.56
N GLU A 76 10.97 19.92 -13.50
CA GLU A 76 10.35 19.20 -12.38
C GLU A 76 9.77 17.85 -12.80
N LYS A 77 10.28 17.28 -13.90
CA LYS A 77 9.80 15.99 -14.42
C LYS A 77 10.92 15.06 -14.85
N VAL A 78 10.76 13.80 -14.48
CA VAL A 78 11.61 12.69 -14.90
C VAL A 78 10.75 11.58 -15.47
N LYS A 79 11.26 10.91 -16.49
CA LYS A 79 10.63 9.80 -17.17
C LYS A 79 11.45 8.56 -16.89
N VAL A 80 10.88 7.60 -16.18
CA VAL A 80 11.54 6.34 -15.85
C VAL A 80 11.00 5.27 -16.79
N THR A 81 11.92 4.53 -17.41
CA THR A 81 11.63 3.35 -18.21
C THR A 81 12.28 2.13 -17.59
N PHE A 82 11.54 1.04 -17.44
CA PHE A 82 12.05 -0.20 -16.87
C PHE A 82 11.28 -1.42 -17.40
N LYS A 83 11.80 -2.61 -17.14
CA LYS A 83 11.15 -3.90 -17.41
C LYS A 83 11.09 -4.73 -16.13
N ILE A 84 10.15 -5.67 -16.08
CA ILE A 84 10.06 -6.65 -15.00
C ILE A 84 10.37 -8.03 -15.55
N LYS A 85 11.31 -8.72 -14.91
CA LYS A 85 11.65 -10.12 -15.14
C LYS A 85 11.00 -10.98 -14.06
N ASN A 86 10.41 -12.11 -14.43
CA ASN A 86 9.82 -13.05 -13.47
C ASN A 86 10.79 -14.22 -13.14
N LYS A 87 10.37 -15.13 -12.25
CA LYS A 87 11.13 -16.33 -11.86
C LYS A 87 11.49 -17.25 -13.04
N SER A 88 10.66 -17.30 -14.07
CA SER A 88 10.90 -18.11 -15.27
C SER A 88 11.85 -17.44 -16.26
N GLY A 89 12.34 -16.24 -15.95
CA GLY A 89 13.27 -15.47 -16.77
C GLY A 89 12.61 -14.68 -17.90
N LYS A 90 11.27 -14.70 -18.01
CA LYS A 90 10.53 -13.89 -18.98
C LYS A 90 10.56 -12.43 -18.59
N ILE A 91 10.68 -11.57 -19.59
CA ILE A 91 10.80 -10.12 -19.43
C ILE A 91 9.53 -9.46 -19.98
N SER A 92 8.99 -8.49 -19.24
CA SER A 92 7.86 -7.69 -19.69
C SER A 92 8.23 -6.79 -20.88
N LYS A 93 7.21 -6.26 -21.55
CA LYS A 93 7.42 -5.07 -22.40
C LYS A 93 8.00 -3.91 -21.55
N PRO A 94 8.77 -2.99 -22.16
CA PRO A 94 9.18 -1.76 -21.49
C PRO A 94 7.98 -1.01 -20.95
N ILE A 95 8.12 -0.49 -19.73
CA ILE A 95 7.13 0.35 -19.07
C ILE A 95 7.74 1.71 -18.86
N THR A 96 7.02 2.75 -19.26
CA THR A 96 7.45 4.13 -19.14
C THR A 96 6.45 4.90 -18.29
N LYS A 97 6.94 5.62 -17.29
CA LYS A 97 6.15 6.48 -16.41
C LYS A 97 6.86 7.81 -16.18
N GLU A 98 6.08 8.88 -16.16
CA GLU A 98 6.55 10.21 -15.77
C GLU A 98 6.24 10.48 -14.31
N PHE A 99 7.18 11.15 -13.66
CA PHE A 99 7.16 11.47 -12.25
C PHE A 99 7.48 12.94 -12.07
N SER A 100 6.74 13.63 -11.20
CA SER A 100 7.05 15.00 -10.79
C SER A 100 8.11 14.99 -9.68
N VAL A 101 9.15 15.81 -9.81
CA VAL A 101 10.21 15.99 -8.81
C VAL A 101 10.20 17.44 -8.31
N LYS A 102 10.40 17.65 -7.01
CA LYS A 102 10.50 19.02 -6.45
C LYS A 102 11.91 19.58 -6.66
N LYS A 103 12.04 20.87 -6.99
CA LYS A 103 13.33 21.58 -6.93
C LYS A 103 13.89 21.52 -5.50
N SER A 104 15.15 21.12 -5.35
CA SER A 104 15.86 21.32 -4.10
C SER A 104 16.00 22.84 -3.87
N SER A 105 15.54 23.35 -2.74
CA SER A 105 15.93 24.70 -2.33
C SER A 105 17.40 24.62 -1.93
N THR A 106 18.29 25.06 -2.81
CA THR A 106 19.64 25.43 -2.40
C THR A 106 19.50 26.56 -1.39
N ASN A 107 19.65 26.26 -0.10
CA ASN A 107 20.02 27.28 0.87
C ASN A 107 21.38 27.83 0.42
N PRO A 108 21.52 29.11 0.07
CA PRO A 108 22.83 29.71 -0.09
C PRO A 108 23.40 29.89 1.31
N GLY A 109 24.34 29.04 1.68
CA GLY A 109 25.23 29.34 2.80
C GLY A 109 26.10 30.56 2.45
N GLY A 110 26.25 31.47 3.42
CA GLY A 110 27.26 32.52 3.37
C GLY A 110 26.86 33.80 4.11
N GLY A 111 27.34 33.97 5.34
CA GLY A 111 27.19 35.20 6.11
C GLY A 111 27.80 35.11 7.50
N GLN A 112 29.12 35.30 7.55
CA GLN A 112 30.00 35.30 8.72
C GLN A 112 29.98 36.67 9.45
N GLN A 113 29.99 36.66 10.80
CA GLN A 113 30.67 37.58 11.77
C GLN A 113 29.88 37.59 13.09
N GLY A 114 30.42 37.08 14.20
CA GLY A 114 31.37 37.73 15.12
C GLY A 114 30.75 37.56 16.53
N GLY A 115 31.42 37.50 17.68
CA GLY A 115 32.79 37.56 18.15
C GLY A 115 32.75 36.98 19.58
N GLY A 116 33.91 36.70 20.18
CA GLY A 116 34.04 35.78 21.31
C GLY A 116 33.67 36.31 22.71
N GLN A 117 33.67 35.39 23.68
CA GLN A 117 34.51 35.44 24.88
C GLN A 117 34.35 34.15 25.73
N GLU A 118 35.49 33.55 26.09
CA GLU A 118 35.68 32.63 27.23
C GLU A 118 35.45 33.43 28.55
N GLN A 119 35.12 32.93 29.75
CA GLN A 119 35.38 31.68 30.47
C GLN A 119 34.58 31.73 31.84
N PRO A 120 34.86 30.93 32.91
CA PRO A 120 34.15 29.72 33.37
C PRO A 120 33.41 29.82 34.73
N GLY A 121 32.74 28.73 35.12
CA GLY A 121 32.26 28.41 36.49
C GLY A 121 30.84 27.85 36.42
N GLY A 122 30.45 26.72 37.01
CA GLY A 122 30.97 25.94 38.14
C GLY A 122 29.73 25.57 38.99
N GLY A 123 29.49 24.28 39.23
CA GLY A 123 28.68 23.83 40.37
C GLY A 123 27.27 23.28 40.12
N GLN A 124 27.15 21.99 40.45
CA GLN A 124 26.07 21.32 41.20
C GLN A 124 24.88 20.64 40.48
N GLU A 125 24.77 19.37 40.87
CA GLU A 125 23.80 18.34 40.54
C GLU A 125 22.40 18.65 41.10
N GLN A 126 21.36 18.28 40.35
CA GLN A 126 20.15 17.70 40.94
C GLN A 126 19.50 16.73 39.93
N PRO A 127 19.01 15.55 40.38
CA PRO A 127 18.51 14.52 39.49
C PRO A 127 17.05 14.84 39.13
N GLY A 128 16.88 15.48 37.98
CA GLY A 128 15.57 15.59 37.34
C GLY A 128 15.19 14.22 36.79
N GLY A 129 14.38 13.49 37.54
CA GLY A 129 13.59 12.39 37.01
C GLY A 129 12.73 12.93 35.88
N GLY A 130 13.28 12.87 34.67
CA GLY A 130 12.55 13.10 33.45
C GLY A 130 11.47 12.05 33.38
N GLN A 131 10.26 12.44 33.74
CA GLN A 131 9.05 11.75 33.39
C GLN A 131 9.09 11.63 31.86
N VAL A 132 9.46 10.44 31.37
CA VAL A 132 9.49 10.12 29.95
C VAL A 132 8.06 10.32 29.48
N THR A 133 7.81 11.46 28.85
CA THR A 133 6.56 11.70 28.17
C THR A 133 6.55 10.67 27.04
N PRO A 134 5.56 9.76 26.96
CA PRO A 134 5.50 8.84 25.83
C PRO A 134 5.54 9.70 24.57
N GLU A 135 6.50 9.44 23.69
CA GLU A 135 6.49 10.04 22.36
C GLU A 135 5.08 9.86 21.81
N GLU A 136 4.38 10.96 21.53
CA GLU A 136 3.10 10.89 20.84
C GLU A 136 3.37 10.21 19.50
N LYS A 137 3.05 8.92 19.40
CA LYS A 137 3.15 8.17 18.14
C LYS A 137 2.31 8.93 17.12
N LYS A 138 2.97 9.64 16.22
CA LYS A 138 2.29 10.46 15.22
C LYS A 138 1.53 9.54 14.27
N ILE A 139 0.21 9.60 14.31
CA ILE A 139 -0.68 8.91 13.39
C ILE A 139 -1.13 9.91 12.33
N GLU A 140 -1.00 9.53 11.05
CA GLU A 140 -1.45 10.31 9.91
C GLU A 140 -2.24 9.41 8.95
N ILE A 141 -3.31 9.94 8.37
CA ILE A 141 -4.03 9.27 7.28
C ILE A 141 -3.56 9.89 5.97
N ILE A 142 -2.98 9.06 5.11
CA ILE A 142 -2.45 9.50 3.81
C ILE A 142 -3.25 8.89 2.67
N ASP A 143 -3.42 9.67 1.61
CA ASP A 143 -3.88 9.19 0.30
C ASP A 143 -2.64 8.79 -0.51
N GLU A 144 -2.57 7.51 -0.89
CA GLU A 144 -1.49 6.96 -1.71
C GLU A 144 -1.80 7.03 -3.22
N GLY A 145 -2.98 7.55 -3.58
CA GLY A 145 -3.40 7.80 -4.95
C GLY A 145 -4.34 6.74 -5.51
N GLU A 146 -4.78 6.99 -6.74
CA GLU A 146 -5.67 6.10 -7.48
C GLU A 146 -4.96 4.82 -7.94
N GLN A 147 -5.60 3.69 -7.69
CA GLN A 147 -5.20 2.39 -8.24
C GLN A 147 -6.42 1.63 -8.72
N THR A 148 -6.32 1.05 -9.93
CA THR A 148 -7.37 0.19 -10.49
C THR A 148 -7.26 -1.23 -9.93
N VAL A 149 -8.40 -1.84 -9.64
CA VAL A 149 -8.55 -3.25 -9.29
C VAL A 149 -9.79 -3.81 -9.99
N SER A 150 -9.72 -5.04 -10.50
CA SER A 150 -10.90 -5.68 -11.08
C SER A 150 -11.85 -6.06 -9.95
N LEU A 151 -13.05 -5.46 -9.96
CA LEU A 151 -14.14 -5.84 -9.07
C LEU A 151 -15.09 -6.82 -9.76
N GLN A 152 -15.84 -7.57 -8.97
CA GLN A 152 -16.77 -8.62 -9.42
C GLN A 152 -18.17 -8.33 -8.87
N GLU A 153 -19.19 -9.03 -9.37
CA GLU A 153 -20.58 -9.02 -8.84
C GLU A 153 -21.23 -7.62 -8.67
N GLY A 154 -21.05 -6.74 -9.64
CA GLY A 154 -21.72 -5.42 -9.66
C GLY A 154 -21.20 -4.43 -8.63
N TRP A 155 -19.99 -4.65 -8.10
CA TRP A 155 -19.24 -3.65 -7.35
C TRP A 155 -18.56 -2.67 -8.30
N ASN A 156 -18.57 -1.39 -7.93
CA ASN A 156 -18.00 -0.31 -8.72
C ASN A 156 -16.80 0.34 -8.01
N LEU A 157 -15.78 0.65 -8.79
CA LEU A 157 -14.69 1.52 -8.36
C LEU A 157 -15.06 2.97 -8.61
N GLU A 158 -15.09 3.79 -7.57
CA GLU A 158 -15.47 5.20 -7.65
C GLU A 158 -14.55 6.10 -6.83
N ASN A 159 -14.58 7.40 -7.14
CA ASN A 159 -13.94 8.40 -6.28
C ASN A 159 -14.91 8.75 -5.16
N LEU A 160 -14.75 8.09 -4.02
CA LEU A 160 -15.53 8.39 -2.82
C LEU A 160 -15.04 9.71 -2.24
N SER A 161 -15.96 10.65 -2.01
CA SER A 161 -15.65 11.92 -1.35
C SER A 161 -15.42 11.68 0.14
N VAL A 162 -14.15 11.61 0.55
CA VAL A 162 -13.77 11.39 1.94
C VAL A 162 -12.99 12.58 2.47
N ASP A 163 -13.51 13.16 3.55
CA ASP A 163 -12.78 14.13 4.35
C ASP A 163 -11.86 13.38 5.33
N LEU A 164 -10.57 13.26 4.96
CA LEU A 164 -9.58 12.54 5.77
C LEU A 164 -9.35 13.18 7.14
N THR A 165 -9.68 14.45 7.34
CA THR A 165 -9.56 15.12 8.65
C THR A 165 -10.56 14.59 9.68
N LYS A 166 -11.63 13.94 9.21
CA LYS A 166 -12.64 13.28 10.06
C LYS A 166 -12.31 11.83 10.37
N VAL A 167 -11.23 11.30 9.82
CA VAL A 167 -10.75 9.95 10.10
C VAL A 167 -9.91 10.01 11.37
N ILE A 168 -10.40 9.38 12.43
CA ILE A 168 -9.71 9.34 13.73
C ILE A 168 -9.27 7.90 13.98
N VAL A 169 -7.99 7.72 14.28
CA VAL A 169 -7.43 6.42 14.66
C VAL A 169 -6.75 6.57 16.00
N THR A 170 -7.08 5.69 16.93
CA THR A 170 -6.45 5.67 18.26
C THR A 170 -5.81 4.31 18.47
N ILE A 171 -4.51 4.29 18.78
CA ILE A 171 -3.83 3.06 19.19
C ILE A 171 -4.25 2.73 20.63
N THR A 172 -4.84 1.55 20.82
CA THR A 172 -5.29 1.08 22.14
C THR A 172 -4.32 0.09 22.79
N LYS A 173 -3.31 -0.38 22.03
CA LYS A 173 -2.26 -1.27 22.54
C LYS A 173 -0.86 -0.73 22.21
N GLU A 174 -0.06 -0.47 23.23
CA GLU A 174 1.28 0.15 23.09
C GLU A 174 2.24 -0.69 22.21
N ASP A 175 2.28 -1.99 22.47
CA ASP A 175 3.12 -2.99 21.82
C ASP A 175 2.45 -3.66 20.60
N TRP A 176 1.50 -2.97 19.96
CA TRP A 176 0.71 -3.52 18.86
C TRP A 176 1.50 -4.16 17.71
N PRO A 177 2.74 -3.73 17.35
CA PRO A 177 3.45 -4.36 16.23
C PRO A 177 3.77 -5.85 16.46
N LYS A 178 3.93 -6.27 17.73
CA LYS A 178 4.17 -7.67 18.10
C LYS A 178 2.96 -8.57 17.82
N GLU A 179 1.78 -7.97 17.73
CA GLU A 179 0.51 -8.68 17.51
C GLU A 179 0.13 -8.77 16.03
N ILE A 180 0.91 -8.18 15.12
CA ILE A 180 0.62 -8.24 13.68
C ILE A 180 0.68 -9.69 13.19
N LYS A 181 -0.31 -10.11 12.40
CA LYS A 181 -0.33 -11.45 11.82
C LYS A 181 0.65 -11.51 10.65
N ILE A 182 1.57 -12.48 10.71
CA ILE A 182 2.54 -12.75 9.65
C ILE A 182 2.13 -14.03 8.90
N ASP A 183 1.80 -13.89 7.61
CA ASP A 183 1.73 -15.04 6.70
C ASP A 183 3.14 -15.34 6.18
N LYS A 184 3.78 -16.34 6.82
CA LYS A 184 5.14 -16.77 6.49
C LYS A 184 5.30 -17.26 5.04
N LYS A 185 4.24 -17.79 4.41
CA LYS A 185 4.33 -18.33 3.04
C LYS A 185 4.37 -17.23 2.01
N LYS A 186 3.62 -16.16 2.26
CA LYS A 186 3.52 -15.01 1.35
C LYS A 186 4.47 -13.87 1.74
N ASN A 187 5.13 -13.98 2.89
CA ASN A 187 5.88 -12.91 3.53
C ASN A 187 5.05 -11.61 3.65
N THR A 188 3.78 -11.75 4.03
CA THR A 188 2.86 -10.61 4.18
C THR A 188 2.48 -10.42 5.64
N LYS A 189 2.36 -9.16 6.04
CA LYS A 189 1.91 -8.74 7.36
C LYS A 189 0.50 -8.18 7.23
N THR A 190 -0.39 -8.60 8.11
CA THR A 190 -1.80 -8.22 8.06
C THR A 190 -2.37 -7.96 9.44
N VAL A 191 -3.36 -7.08 9.49
CA VAL A 191 -4.25 -6.88 10.64
C VAL A 191 -5.70 -7.07 10.17
N PHE A 192 -6.62 -7.33 11.09
CA PHE A 192 -8.03 -7.54 10.76
C PHE A 192 -8.86 -6.34 11.19
N TYR A 193 -9.62 -5.74 10.26
CA TYR A 193 -10.60 -4.71 10.57
C TYR A 193 -11.98 -5.33 10.82
N SER A 194 -12.56 -5.06 11.98
CA SER A 194 -13.94 -5.40 12.30
C SER A 194 -14.84 -4.21 11.97
N PHE A 195 -15.65 -4.31 10.91
CA PHE A 195 -16.60 -3.26 10.54
C PHE A 195 -17.74 -3.09 11.55
N GLN A 196 -18.09 -4.15 12.29
CA GLN A 196 -19.13 -4.10 13.33
C GLN A 196 -18.66 -3.28 14.54
N GLU A 197 -17.40 -3.48 14.94
CA GLU A 197 -16.84 -2.85 16.13
C GLU A 197 -16.04 -1.58 15.81
N LYS A 198 -15.76 -1.33 14.53
CA LYS A 198 -14.88 -0.25 14.04
C LYS A 198 -13.48 -0.31 14.66
N LYS A 199 -12.93 -1.53 14.74
CA LYS A 199 -11.67 -1.84 15.41
C LYS A 199 -10.70 -2.57 14.51
N ILE A 200 -9.41 -2.40 14.76
CA ILE A 200 -8.34 -3.17 14.14
C ILE A 200 -7.78 -4.14 15.18
N HIS A 201 -7.75 -5.42 14.82
CA HIS A 201 -7.30 -6.53 15.64
C HIS A 201 -6.02 -7.15 15.08
N GLY A 202 -5.19 -7.64 15.99
CA GLY A 202 -4.00 -8.40 15.69
C GLY A 202 -4.30 -9.87 15.39
N LYS A 203 -3.28 -10.70 15.52
CA LYS A 203 -3.32 -12.12 15.27
C LYS A 203 -4.21 -12.83 16.31
N ALA A 204 -5.33 -13.37 15.86
CA ALA A 204 -6.13 -14.29 16.65
C ALA A 204 -5.43 -15.64 16.88
N ASN A 205 -5.72 -16.26 18.03
CA ASN A 205 -5.28 -17.62 18.34
C ASN A 205 -5.90 -18.65 17.38
N LYS A 206 -5.26 -19.81 17.24
CA LYS A 206 -5.76 -20.88 16.37
C LYS A 206 -7.16 -21.31 16.81
N GLY A 207 -8.10 -21.39 15.86
CA GLY A 207 -9.49 -21.77 16.12
C GLY A 207 -10.39 -20.62 16.58
N LYS A 208 -9.84 -19.41 16.75
CA LYS A 208 -10.61 -18.20 17.07
C LYS A 208 -10.93 -17.40 15.81
N MET A 209 -12.00 -16.62 15.89
CA MET A 209 -12.38 -15.69 14.85
C MET A 209 -11.38 -14.52 14.78
N PRO A 210 -11.23 -13.85 13.62
CA PRO A 210 -10.25 -12.78 13.47
C PRO A 210 -10.47 -11.58 14.41
N TRP A 211 -11.73 -11.25 14.73
CA TRP A 211 -12.09 -10.19 15.69
C TRP A 211 -11.90 -10.59 17.16
N GLU A 212 -11.63 -11.87 17.46
CA GLU A 212 -11.21 -12.30 18.80
C GLU A 212 -9.69 -12.12 19.03
N GLY A 213 -8.95 -11.58 18.05
CA GLY A 213 -7.57 -11.16 18.24
C GLY A 213 -7.46 -9.92 19.15
N PRO A 214 -6.26 -9.63 19.68
CA PRO A 214 -6.06 -8.46 20.54
C PRO A 214 -6.44 -7.20 19.78
N GLU A 215 -7.22 -6.33 20.42
CA GLU A 215 -7.52 -5.01 19.90
C GLU A 215 -6.24 -4.18 19.86
N LEU A 216 -5.97 -3.58 18.70
CA LEU A 216 -4.78 -2.77 18.46
C LEU A 216 -5.15 -1.29 18.38
N MET A 217 -6.26 -1.00 17.70
CA MET A 217 -6.69 0.35 17.38
C MET A 217 -8.21 0.44 17.29
N THR A 218 -8.76 1.60 17.63
CA THR A 218 -10.12 2.01 17.26
C THR A 218 -10.05 2.97 16.07
N VAL A 219 -11.08 2.94 15.23
CA VAL A 219 -11.13 3.75 14.01
C VAL A 219 -12.51 4.40 13.87
N SER A 220 -12.56 5.72 13.76
CA SER A 220 -13.75 6.46 13.37
C SER A 220 -13.61 6.92 11.93
N VAL A 221 -14.48 6.42 11.05
CA VAL A 221 -14.39 6.62 9.60
C VAL A 221 -15.77 6.82 8.99
N PRO A 222 -15.89 7.65 7.94
CA PRO A 222 -17.17 7.88 7.25
C PRO A 222 -17.60 6.68 6.39
N TYR A 223 -16.66 5.80 6.02
CA TYR A 223 -16.87 4.58 5.26
C TYR A 223 -16.09 3.43 5.89
N ASP A 224 -16.50 2.19 5.64
CA ASP A 224 -15.78 1.04 6.15
C ASP A 224 -14.48 0.76 5.38
N LEU A 225 -13.57 0.00 6.00
CA LEU A 225 -12.25 -0.31 5.44
C LEU A 225 -12.20 -1.71 4.84
N CYS A 226 -11.63 -1.82 3.66
CA CYS A 226 -11.34 -3.10 3.01
C CYS A 226 -9.88 -3.14 2.54
N ASN A 227 -9.42 -4.36 2.22
CA ASN A 227 -8.09 -4.59 1.69
C ASN A 227 -7.84 -3.75 0.43
N ASP A 228 -6.64 -3.20 0.32
CA ASP A 228 -6.20 -2.34 -0.77
C ASP A 228 -6.12 -3.06 -2.13
N ASN A 229 -5.51 -4.23 -2.20
CA ASN A 229 -5.25 -4.93 -3.46
C ASN A 229 -6.33 -5.95 -3.83
N ASN A 230 -6.96 -6.54 -2.82
CA ASN A 230 -7.98 -7.59 -2.97
C ASN A 230 -9.19 -7.24 -2.07
N PRO A 231 -9.93 -6.17 -2.38
CA PRO A 231 -11.03 -5.69 -1.54
C PRO A 231 -12.18 -6.71 -1.45
N LEU A 232 -12.28 -7.62 -2.42
CA LEU A 232 -13.28 -8.67 -2.48
C LEU A 232 -12.63 -10.06 -2.53
N TYR A 233 -13.27 -11.05 -1.91
CA TYR A 233 -12.92 -12.46 -2.04
C TYR A 233 -14.17 -13.32 -2.24
N LYS A 234 -14.03 -14.43 -2.97
CA LYS A 234 -15.12 -15.40 -3.14
C LYS A 234 -15.19 -16.32 -1.92
N ASP A 235 -16.33 -16.33 -1.24
CA ASP A 235 -16.57 -17.24 -0.13
C ASP A 235 -16.72 -18.68 -0.65
N LYS A 236 -15.87 -19.59 -0.18
CA LYS A 236 -15.84 -20.98 -0.66
C LYS A 236 -17.10 -21.79 -0.33
N LYS A 237 -17.87 -21.37 0.68
CA LYS A 237 -19.08 -22.10 1.12
C LYS A 237 -20.32 -21.60 0.39
N THR A 238 -20.42 -20.28 0.19
CA THR A 238 -21.61 -19.68 -0.40
C THR A 238 -21.46 -19.28 -1.86
N ASP A 239 -20.25 -19.37 -2.42
CA ASP A 239 -19.88 -18.94 -3.77
C ASP A 239 -20.13 -17.44 -4.06
N LYS A 240 -20.43 -16.65 -3.02
CA LYS A 240 -20.71 -15.21 -3.09
C LYS A 240 -19.46 -14.40 -2.80
N TYR A 241 -19.33 -13.22 -3.40
CA TYR A 241 -18.23 -12.32 -3.06
C TYR A 241 -18.51 -11.60 -1.73
N LYS A 242 -17.46 -11.47 -0.92
CA LYS A 242 -17.45 -10.79 0.38
C LYS A 242 -16.33 -9.77 0.44
N ILE A 243 -16.47 -8.78 1.32
CA ILE A 243 -15.43 -7.80 1.57
C ILE A 243 -14.28 -8.43 2.34
N SER A 244 -13.06 -8.19 1.89
CA SER A 244 -11.84 -8.58 2.59
C SER A 244 -11.47 -7.51 3.62
N SER A 245 -11.59 -7.84 4.90
CA SER A 245 -11.21 -6.93 5.99
C SER A 245 -9.81 -7.18 6.56
N TYR A 246 -9.01 -8.03 5.91
CA TYR A 246 -7.59 -8.16 6.25
C TYR A 246 -6.82 -7.03 5.58
N LEU A 247 -6.32 -6.08 6.35
CA LEU A 247 -5.57 -4.93 5.85
C LEU A 247 -4.08 -5.27 5.80
N ASN A 248 -3.40 -4.83 4.74
CA ASN A 248 -1.96 -5.08 4.58
C ASN A 248 -1.17 -4.11 5.45
N VAL A 249 -0.13 -4.62 6.11
CA VAL A 249 0.82 -3.80 6.88
C VAL A 249 2.16 -3.82 6.17
N ILE A 250 2.66 -2.63 5.82
CA ILE A 250 4.04 -2.43 5.40
C ILE A 250 4.83 -1.89 6.57
N GLU A 251 5.97 -2.51 6.84
CA GLU A 251 6.90 -2.03 7.85
C GLU A 251 8.13 -1.46 7.15
N ASN A 252 8.38 -0.17 7.38
CA ASN A 252 9.57 0.55 6.93
C ASN A 252 10.49 0.82 8.14
N ASN A 253 11.62 1.47 7.92
CA ASN A 253 12.58 1.74 8.98
C ASN A 253 12.06 2.75 10.03
N ASP A 254 11.24 3.70 9.58
CA ASP A 254 10.80 4.89 10.33
C ASP A 254 9.29 4.90 10.62
N HIS A 255 8.51 4.06 9.94
CA HIS A 255 7.06 4.02 10.13
C HIS A 255 6.43 2.67 9.73
N TYR A 256 5.19 2.47 10.16
CA TYR A 256 4.28 1.46 9.65
C TYR A 256 3.22 2.09 8.74
N LEU A 257 2.77 1.35 7.73
CA LEU A 257 1.62 1.69 6.89
C LEU A 257 0.59 0.58 6.95
N ILE A 258 -0.63 0.86 7.42
CA ILE A 258 -1.78 -0.04 7.30
C ILE A 258 -2.60 0.41 6.09
N LYS A 259 -2.53 -0.34 4.99
CA LYS A 259 -3.16 0.02 3.71
C LYS A 259 -4.59 -0.47 3.61
N PHE A 260 -5.46 0.38 3.10
CA PHE A 260 -6.88 0.09 2.94
C PHE A 260 -7.52 0.90 1.80
N ARG A 261 -8.75 0.52 1.46
CA ARG A 261 -9.70 1.34 0.68
C ARG A 261 -10.96 1.57 1.49
N PHE A 262 -11.55 2.74 1.33
CA PHE A 262 -12.92 2.97 1.78
C PHE A 262 -13.91 2.21 0.91
N TYR A 263 -14.96 1.68 1.52
CA TYR A 263 -16.08 1.10 0.79
C TYR A 263 -17.43 1.44 1.42
N ASP A 264 -18.44 1.51 0.56
CA ASP A 264 -19.84 1.57 0.92
C ASP A 264 -20.50 0.25 0.54
N PHE A 265 -20.87 -0.54 1.56
CA PHE A 265 -21.52 -1.83 1.34
C PHE A 265 -22.90 -1.70 0.69
N LYS A 266 -23.67 -0.68 1.09
CA LYS A 266 -25.05 -0.50 0.61
C LYS A 266 -25.06 -0.09 -0.85
N ALA A 267 -24.16 0.84 -1.22
CA ALA A 267 -24.02 1.30 -2.58
C ALA A 267 -23.18 0.37 -3.47
N LYS A 268 -22.53 -0.65 -2.89
CA LYS A 268 -21.55 -1.53 -3.55
C LYS A 268 -20.42 -0.75 -4.25
N LYS A 269 -19.89 0.25 -3.55
CA LYS A 269 -18.82 1.12 -4.06
C LYS A 269 -17.54 0.89 -3.26
N ILE A 270 -16.42 0.85 -3.95
CA ILE A 270 -15.08 0.82 -3.35
C ILE A 270 -14.31 2.01 -3.91
N SER A 271 -13.57 2.72 -3.05
CA SER A 271 -12.75 3.85 -3.48
C SER A 271 -11.69 3.40 -4.48
N LYS A 272 -11.48 4.17 -5.56
CA LYS A 272 -10.33 4.03 -6.46
C LYS A 272 -9.01 4.38 -5.79
N HIS A 273 -9.05 5.21 -4.75
CA HIS A 273 -7.87 5.58 -3.99
C HIS A 273 -7.53 4.52 -2.96
N ILE A 274 -6.23 4.28 -2.79
CA ILE A 274 -5.69 3.57 -1.62
C ILE A 274 -5.28 4.60 -0.59
N TYR A 275 -5.60 4.31 0.65
CA TYR A 275 -5.22 5.12 1.79
C TYR A 275 -4.37 4.28 2.74
N ALA A 276 -3.60 4.95 3.58
CA ALA A 276 -2.86 4.29 4.63
C ALA A 276 -2.98 5.02 5.97
N ILE A 277 -3.06 4.24 7.05
CA ILE A 277 -2.75 4.72 8.39
C ILE A 277 -1.22 4.66 8.52
N LYS A 278 -0.58 5.82 8.55
CA LYS A 278 0.86 5.96 8.79
C LYS A 278 1.09 6.17 10.27
N ILE A 279 1.92 5.32 10.87
CA ILE A 279 2.24 5.34 12.30
C ILE A 279 3.76 5.40 12.43
N ALA A 280 4.28 6.47 13.04
CA ALA A 280 5.71 6.58 13.34
C ALA A 280 6.17 5.46 14.28
N LYS A 281 7.41 5.01 14.08
CA LYS A 281 8.08 4.03 14.95
C LYS A 281 8.64 4.65 16.20
#